data_AF-A0A9W6HW17-F1
#
_entry.id   AF-A0A9W6HW17-F1
#
_cell.length_a   1.000
_cell.length_b   1.000
_cell.length_c   1.000
_cell.angle_alpha   90.00
_cell.angle_beta   90.00
_cell.angle_gamma   90.00
#
_symmetry.space_group_name_H-M   'P 1'
#
loop_
_entity.id
_entity.type
_entity.pdbx_description
1 polymer ?
#
loop_
_entity_poly.entity_id
_entity_poly.type
_entity_poly.pdbx_seq_one_letter_code
_entity_poly.pdbx_strand_id
1 'polypeptide(L)'
;MHITGDGHTVSAALWHRHNRRTVMIWPLWKPALGAHAVQALLDHPFLRPSPKGQAETVTVDRMRLLPLGVFDVFGAERQPIEGGKSAGVLVPLRIADEPD
;
A
#
# COMPACT_ATOMS: atom_id res chain seq x y z
N MET A 1 12.76 -5.80 -6.14
CA MET A 1 11.51 -5.07 -6.50
C MET A 1 10.69 -6.02 -7.35
N HIS A 2 9.59 -6.55 -6.83
CA HIS A 2 8.72 -7.46 -7.59
C HIS A 2 7.73 -6.61 -8.38
N ILE A 3 7.87 -6.65 -9.71
CA ILE A 3 6.95 -6.01 -10.65
C ILE A 3 6.31 -7.17 -11.41
N THR A 4 5.01 -7.34 -11.22
CA THR A 4 4.20 -8.29 -11.96
C THR A 4 3.23 -7.52 -12.83
N GLY A 5 2.83 -8.08 -13.95
CA GLY A 5 1.75 -7.50 -14.74
C GLY A 5 1.27 -8.46 -15.81
N ASP A 6 -0.04 -8.43 -16.04
CA ASP A 6 -0.73 -9.27 -17.02
C ASP A 6 -0.92 -8.55 -18.37
N GLY A 7 -0.19 -7.45 -18.59
CA GLY A 7 -0.34 -6.58 -19.77
C GLY A 7 -1.49 -5.57 -19.67
N HIS A 8 -2.42 -5.72 -18.72
CA HIS A 8 -3.51 -4.78 -18.45
C HIS A 8 -3.40 -4.10 -17.08
N THR A 9 -2.71 -4.74 -16.13
CA THR A 9 -2.51 -4.30 -14.76
C THR A 9 -1.03 -4.45 -14.39
N VAL A 10 -0.33 -3.34 -14.17
CA VAL A 10 1.00 -3.36 -13.56
C VAL A 10 0.81 -3.38 -12.04
N SER A 11 1.24 -4.46 -11.38
CA SER A 11 1.34 -4.56 -9.93
C SER A 11 2.81 -4.56 -9.53
N ALA A 12 3.28 -3.40 -9.08
CA ALA A 12 4.52 -3.31 -8.34
C ALA A 12 4.20 -3.53 -6.85
N ALA A 13 5.07 -4.25 -6.13
CA ALA A 13 4.94 -4.38 -4.68
C ALA A 13 4.66 -3.02 -4.03
N LEU A 14 3.73 -3.00 -3.07
CA LEU A 14 3.23 -1.81 -2.34
C LEU A 14 2.29 -0.89 -3.12
N TRP A 15 2.17 -1.00 -4.44
CA TRP A 15 1.26 -0.18 -5.22
C TRP A 15 -0.09 -0.85 -5.40
N HIS A 16 -1.15 -0.13 -5.02
CA HIS A 16 -2.52 -0.59 -5.04
C HIS A 16 -3.41 0.39 -5.80
N ARG A 17 -4.43 -0.14 -6.48
CA ARG A 17 -5.49 0.66 -7.07
C ARG A 17 -6.65 0.75 -6.08
N HIS A 18 -7.03 1.95 -5.68
CA HIS A 18 -8.13 2.20 -4.75
C HIS A 18 -8.94 3.39 -5.25
N ASN A 19 -10.23 3.19 -5.54
CA ASN A 19 -11.14 4.25 -6.03
C ASN A 19 -10.57 5.11 -7.18
N ARG A 20 -10.00 4.44 -8.20
CA ARG A 20 -9.32 5.05 -9.38
C ARG A 20 -8.03 5.81 -9.07
N ARG A 21 -7.60 5.87 -7.82
CA ARG A 21 -6.28 6.38 -7.39
C ARG A 21 -5.27 5.24 -7.34
N THR A 22 -4.02 5.59 -7.54
CA THR A 22 -2.88 4.68 -7.36
C THR A 22 -2.16 5.09 -6.09
N VAL A 23 -2.26 4.26 -5.07
CA VAL A 23 -1.70 4.51 -3.73
C VAL A 23 -0.59 3.51 -3.45
N MET A 24 0.50 3.99 -2.87
CA MET A 24 1.56 3.15 -2.31
C MET A 24 1.25 2.94 -0.83
N ILE A 25 1.26 1.69 -0.35
CA ILE A 25 1.05 1.33 1.06
C ILE A 25 2.19 0.43 1.49
N TRP A 26 2.83 0.73 2.63
CA TRP A 26 3.90 -0.10 3.16
C TRP A 26 3.81 -0.28 4.67
N PRO A 27 4.10 -1.48 5.19
CA PRO A 27 4.14 -1.72 6.62
C PRO A 27 5.50 -1.28 7.18
N LEU A 28 5.53 -0.94 8.45
CA LEU A 28 6.72 -1.01 9.29
C LEU A 28 6.59 -2.21 10.21
N TRP A 29 7.66 -3.00 10.30
CA TRP A 29 7.65 -4.25 11.06
C TRP A 29 8.90 -4.41 11.92
N LYS A 30 8.75 -5.18 12.99
CA LYS A 30 9.85 -5.68 13.84
C LYS A 30 9.51 -7.11 14.29
N PRO A 31 10.51 -8.00 14.43
CA PRO A 31 11.95 -7.80 14.20
C PRO A 31 12.33 -7.75 12.72
N ALA A 32 13.62 -7.60 12.40
CA ALA A 32 14.10 -7.70 11.03
C ALA A 32 13.76 -9.08 10.43
N LEU A 33 13.20 -9.07 9.22
CA LEU A 33 12.76 -10.27 8.51
C LEU A 33 13.76 -10.61 7.40
N GLY A 34 13.93 -11.91 7.12
CA GLY A 34 14.65 -12.37 5.94
C GLY A 34 13.88 -12.08 4.65
N ALA A 35 14.56 -12.14 3.50
CA ALA A 35 14.00 -11.75 2.20
C ALA A 35 12.65 -12.43 1.86
N HIS A 36 12.52 -13.74 2.13
CA HIS A 36 11.28 -14.46 1.88
C HIS A 36 10.11 -14.00 2.77
N ALA A 37 10.38 -13.73 4.04
CA ALA A 37 9.38 -13.24 4.98
C ALA A 37 8.98 -11.78 4.65
N VAL A 38 9.94 -10.95 4.22
CA VAL A 38 9.64 -9.62 3.68
C VAL A 38 8.73 -9.75 2.46
N GLN A 39 9.05 -10.60 1.50
CA GLN A 39 8.22 -10.78 0.30
C GLN A 39 6.79 -11.21 0.66
N ALA A 40 6.64 -12.20 1.54
CA ALA A 40 5.32 -12.65 2.01
C ALA A 40 4.54 -11.54 2.74
N LEU A 41 5.22 -10.69 3.50
CA LEU A 41 4.60 -9.55 4.18
C LEU A 41 4.13 -8.48 3.20
N LEU A 42 4.95 -8.12 2.20
CA LEU A 42 4.59 -7.10 1.20
C LEU A 42 3.46 -7.57 0.27
N ASP A 43 3.31 -8.88 0.08
CA ASP A 43 2.22 -9.47 -0.71
C ASP A 43 0.97 -9.81 0.14
N HIS A 44 1.02 -9.59 1.45
CA HIS A 44 -0.02 -10.03 2.38
C HIS A 44 -1.37 -9.37 2.06
N PRO A 45 -2.48 -10.13 2.01
CA PRO A 45 -3.79 -9.59 1.60
C PRO A 45 -4.30 -8.46 2.49
N PHE A 46 -4.05 -8.52 3.81
CA PHE A 46 -4.44 -7.44 4.74
C PHE A 46 -3.62 -6.16 4.64
N LEU A 47 -2.53 -6.15 3.85
CA LEU A 47 -1.82 -4.91 3.52
C LEU A 47 -2.50 -4.15 2.36
N ARG A 48 -3.39 -4.82 1.60
CA ARG A 48 -4.12 -4.19 0.50
C ARG A 48 -5.20 -3.27 1.08
N PRO A 49 -5.46 -2.12 0.44
CA PRO A 49 -6.48 -1.20 0.92
C PRO A 49 -7.86 -1.83 0.83
N SER A 50 -8.68 -1.65 1.86
CA SER A 50 -10.04 -2.20 1.89
C SER A 50 -10.90 -1.61 0.75
N PRO A 51 -11.69 -2.43 0.04
CA PRO A 51 -12.63 -1.94 -0.96
C PRO A 51 -13.90 -1.34 -0.33
N LYS A 52 -14.10 -1.47 1.00
CA LYS A 52 -15.34 -1.09 1.69
C LYS A 52 -15.42 0.37 2.14
N GLY A 53 -14.31 1.13 2.06
CA GLY A 53 -14.26 2.52 2.47
C GLY A 53 -15.01 3.46 1.51
N GLN A 54 -15.81 4.38 2.06
CA GLN A 54 -16.38 5.49 1.29
C GLN A 54 -15.24 6.34 0.71
N ALA A 55 -15.05 6.18 -0.60
CA ALA A 55 -14.36 6.99 -1.62
C ALA A 55 -12.98 7.63 -1.34
N GLU A 56 -12.69 8.14 -0.15
CA GLU A 56 -11.57 9.09 0.05
C GLU A 56 -10.53 8.62 1.06
N THR A 57 -10.93 7.89 2.11
CA THR A 57 -10.01 7.40 3.14
C THR A 57 -9.53 6.00 2.81
N VAL A 58 -8.21 5.83 2.76
CA VAL A 58 -7.58 4.51 2.57
C VAL A 58 -7.45 3.81 3.91
N THR A 59 -8.04 2.63 4.04
CA THR A 59 -8.02 1.82 5.26
C THR A 59 -7.35 0.47 5.06
N VAL A 60 -6.74 -0.06 6.13
CA VAL A 60 -6.21 -1.43 6.21
C VAL A 60 -6.62 -2.07 7.53
N ASP A 61 -6.72 -3.40 7.57
CA ASP A 61 -6.98 -4.14 8.79
C ASP A 61 -5.69 -4.32 9.60
N ARG A 62 -5.36 -3.31 10.43
CA ARG A 62 -4.16 -3.33 11.27
C ARG A 62 -4.19 -4.45 12.30
N MET A 63 -5.36 -4.82 12.81
CA MET A 63 -5.50 -5.88 13.80
C MET A 63 -5.04 -7.23 13.26
N ARG A 64 -5.29 -7.50 11.98
CA ARG A 64 -4.77 -8.70 11.30
C ARG A 64 -3.28 -8.63 10.95
N LEU A 65 -2.70 -7.43 10.90
CA LEU A 65 -1.28 -7.22 10.62
C LEU A 65 -0.41 -7.31 11.88
N LEU A 66 -0.95 -7.00 13.07
CA LEU A 66 -0.22 -7.06 14.35
C LEU A 66 0.49 -8.41 14.61
N PRO A 67 -0.14 -9.59 14.40
CA PRO A 67 0.52 -10.88 14.61
C PRO A 67 1.71 -11.14 13.68
N LEU A 68 1.82 -10.39 12.57
CA LEU A 68 2.93 -10.47 11.63
C LEU A 68 4.12 -9.58 12.05
N GLY A 69 4.05 -8.93 13.21
CA GLY A 69 5.06 -7.99 13.69
C GLY A 69 4.98 -6.60 13.04
N VAL A 70 3.91 -6.32 12.30
CA VAL A 70 3.63 -4.98 11.77
C VAL A 70 3.16 -4.09 12.91
N PHE A 71 3.82 -2.96 13.12
CA PHE A 71 3.45 -2.00 14.16
C PHE A 71 2.92 -0.68 13.59
N ASP A 72 3.14 -0.41 12.30
CA ASP A 72 2.59 0.75 11.62
C ASP A 72 2.40 0.48 10.12
N VAL A 73 1.54 1.27 9.48
CA VAL A 73 1.30 1.24 8.04
C VAL A 73 1.22 2.68 7.54
N PHE A 74 2.01 2.97 6.52
CA PHE A 74 2.06 4.28 5.88
C PHE A 74 1.61 4.18 4.43
N GLY A 75 1.24 5.34 3.89
CA GLY A 75 0.91 5.44 2.48
C GLY A 75 1.35 6.74 1.85
N ALA A 76 1.37 6.72 0.53
CA ALA A 76 1.60 7.88 -0.31
C ALA A 76 0.82 7.72 -1.61
N GLU A 77 0.56 8.82 -2.29
CA GLU A 77 0.02 8.80 -3.65
C GLU A 77 0.85 9.69 -4.57
N ARG A 78 0.68 9.48 -5.88
CA ARG A 78 1.29 10.33 -6.89
C ARG A 78 0.42 11.55 -7.12
N GLN A 79 0.96 12.74 -6.88
CA GLN A 79 0.36 14.00 -7.29
C GLN A 79 1.06 14.49 -8.57
N PRO A 80 0.32 14.64 -9.68
CA PRO A 80 0.85 15.27 -10.89
C PRO A 80 1.31 16.69 -10.60
N ILE A 81 2.42 17.10 -11.22
CA ILE A 81 2.84 18.51 -11.24
C ILE A 81 2.42 19.06 -12.59
N GLU A 82 1.68 20.17 -12.58
CA GLU A 82 1.25 20.84 -13.81
C GLU A 82 2.46 21.22 -14.68
N GLY A 83 2.44 20.83 -15.95
CA GLY A 83 3.55 21.02 -16.89
C GLY A 83 4.75 20.07 -16.72
N GLY A 84 4.70 19.12 -15.77
CA GLY A 84 5.77 18.16 -15.53
C GLY A 84 5.77 16.98 -16.51
N LYS A 85 6.97 16.55 -16.95
CA LYS A 85 7.17 15.32 -17.75
C LYS A 85 7.37 14.05 -16.90
N SER A 86 7.38 14.17 -15.57
CA SER A 86 7.55 13.05 -14.63
C SER A 86 6.20 12.47 -14.22
N ALA A 87 6.21 11.27 -13.63
CA ALA A 87 5.03 10.61 -13.09
C ALA A 87 4.47 11.27 -11.79
N GLY A 88 4.79 12.55 -11.54
CA GLY A 88 4.39 13.29 -10.33
C GLY A 88 5.27 13.02 -9.11
N VAL A 89 5.04 13.81 -8.06
CA VAL A 89 5.68 13.66 -6.74
C VAL A 89 4.89 12.71 -5.86
N LEU A 90 5.59 12.04 -4.94
CA LEU A 90 4.94 11.28 -3.88
C LEU A 90 4.54 12.22 -2.76
N VAL A 91 3.24 12.25 -2.45
CA VAL A 91 2.71 12.98 -1.29
C VAL A 91 2.22 12.00 -0.24
N PRO A 92 2.53 12.22 1.06
CA PRO A 92 2.06 11.35 2.12
C PRO A 92 0.53 11.25 2.16
N LEU A 93 0.02 10.06 2.41
CA LEU A 93 -1.39 9.76 2.58
C LEU A 93 -1.58 9.09 3.94
N ARG A 94 -2.57 9.56 4.71
CA ARG A 94 -2.94 8.93 5.98
C ARG A 94 -3.63 7.59 5.71
N ILE A 95 -3.12 6.53 6.32
CA ILE A 95 -3.76 5.20 6.32
C ILE A 95 -4.51 5.04 7.63
N ALA A 96 -5.83 4.93 7.54
CA ALA A 96 -6.71 4.71 8.68
C ALA A 96 -6.94 3.20 8.91
N ASP A 97 -7.55 2.89 10.05
CA ASP A 97 -7.90 1.53 10.40
C ASP A 97 -9.25 1.18 9.77
N GLU A 98 -9.37 -0.02 9.25
CA GLU A 98 -10.68 -0.53 8.83
C GLU A 98 -11.58 -0.68 10.06
N PRO A 99 -12.81 -0.11 10.05
CA PRO A 99 -13.76 -0.31 11.14
C PRO A 99 -14.21 -1.78 11.18
N ASP A 100 -14.38 -2.31 12.39
CA ASP A 100 -14.85 -3.69 12.66
C ASP A 100 -16.22 -4.00 12.01
#